data_AF-A0A9D2QEG5-F1
#
_entry.id   AF-A0A9D2QEG5-F1
#
_cell.length_a   1.000
_cell.length_b   1.000
_cell.length_c   1.000
_cell.angle_alpha   90.00
_cell.angle_beta   90.00
_cell.angle_gamma   90.00
#
_symmetry.space_group_name_H-M   'P 1'
#
loop_
_entity.id
_entity.type
_entity.pdbx_description
1 polymer ?
#
loop_
_entity_poly.entity_id
_entity_poly.type
_entity_poly.pdbx_seq_one_letter_code
_entity_poly.pdbx_strand_id
1 'polypeptide(L)'
;MKTTTTRRRAAAVVAGLSMIGALAACSDDDDSGVTTTVTKTVTEGAEAADDGASDEASAPTEDSDATNGADGDGSIASVVFDGDVVTDRFTTVQCRADNDSDDNDNEFEIDLRGENRGDKVEIDLDLTNDPFVEGLSIDLDDVEWESEDHHEREATVDVDGDTYTVSGEVEIDDDHADAGQTATLEVEVSCA
;
A
#
# COMPACT_ATOMS: atom_id res chain seq x y z
N MET A 1 -10.43 27.89 55.36
CA MET A 1 -11.87 28.04 55.06
C MET A 1 -12.16 27.26 53.80
N LYS A 2 -13.10 26.31 53.88
CA LYS A 2 -13.57 25.49 52.76
C LYS A 2 -14.65 26.26 52.01
N THR A 3 -14.60 26.26 50.68
CA THR A 3 -15.75 26.64 49.85
C THR A 3 -16.11 25.44 48.98
N THR A 4 -17.14 24.73 49.43
CA THR A 4 -17.86 23.70 48.68
C THR A 4 -19.02 24.37 47.95
N THR A 5 -19.39 23.92 46.73
CA THR A 5 -20.77 23.71 46.19
C THR A 5 -20.68 23.70 44.64
N THR A 6 -20.62 22.54 43.95
CA THR A 6 -21.71 21.65 43.47
C THR A 6 -22.67 22.25 42.45
N ARG A 7 -22.73 21.66 41.24
CA ARG A 7 -23.98 21.30 40.53
C ARG A 7 -23.72 20.17 39.52
N ARG A 8 -24.72 19.28 39.41
CA ARG A 8 -24.75 18.02 38.65
C ARG A 8 -25.66 18.14 37.41
N ARG A 9 -25.53 17.13 36.53
CA ARG A 9 -26.47 16.61 35.48
C ARG A 9 -26.37 17.33 34.13
N ALA A 10 -26.40 16.68 32.96
CA ALA A 10 -26.86 15.34 32.58
C ALA A 10 -26.16 14.91 31.28
N ALA A 11 -25.94 13.61 31.08
CA ALA A 11 -25.79 13.04 29.74
C ALA A 11 -26.67 11.79 29.70
N ALA A 12 -27.76 11.89 28.94
CA ALA A 12 -28.54 10.75 28.50
C ALA A 12 -27.91 10.29 27.18
N VAL A 13 -27.49 9.03 27.09
CA VAL A 13 -27.21 8.41 25.80
C VAL A 13 -28.09 7.18 25.70
N VAL A 14 -28.89 7.21 24.64
CA VAL A 14 -29.90 6.23 24.26
C VAL A 14 -29.18 4.98 23.76
N ALA A 15 -29.59 3.82 24.29
CA ALA A 15 -29.23 2.53 23.75
C ALA A 15 -29.91 2.34 22.38
N GLY A 16 -29.12 2.15 21.32
CA GLY A 16 -29.58 1.72 20.00
C GLY A 16 -29.11 0.30 19.73
N LEU A 17 -30.07 -0.62 19.55
CA LEU A 17 -29.86 -2.02 19.21
C LEU A 17 -29.46 -2.20 17.73
N SER A 18 -28.45 -3.05 17.53
CA SER A 18 -28.40 -4.20 16.62
C SER A 18 -28.83 -4.05 15.15
N MET A 19 -27.90 -4.36 14.24
CA MET A 19 -28.22 -5.21 13.09
C MET A 19 -27.23 -6.37 12.98
N ILE A 20 -27.82 -7.56 12.92
CA ILE A 20 -27.20 -8.86 12.76
C ILE A 20 -26.99 -9.06 11.26
N GLY A 21 -25.73 -9.11 10.82
CA GLY A 21 -25.36 -9.57 9.49
C GLY A 21 -25.16 -11.08 9.51
N ALA A 22 -26.11 -11.83 8.95
CA ALA A 22 -25.97 -13.26 8.74
C ALA A 22 -25.07 -13.50 7.53
N LEU A 23 -23.84 -13.98 7.74
CA LEU A 23 -23.09 -14.66 6.69
C LEU A 23 -23.72 -16.03 6.50
N ALA A 24 -24.35 -16.21 5.34
CA ALA A 24 -24.86 -17.49 4.89
C ALA A 24 -23.67 -18.46 4.77
N ALA A 25 -23.85 -19.63 5.38
CA ALA A 25 -23.03 -20.80 5.11
C ALA A 25 -23.14 -21.15 3.62
N CYS A 26 -22.01 -21.21 2.93
CA CYS A 26 -21.89 -22.04 1.73
C CYS A 26 -20.79 -23.06 2.04
N SER A 27 -21.23 -24.11 2.73
CA SER A 27 -20.50 -25.37 2.86
C SER A 27 -20.76 -26.23 1.62
N ASP A 28 -19.65 -26.80 1.15
CA ASP A 28 -19.51 -28.06 0.41
C ASP A 28 -19.89 -28.13 -1.08
N ASP A 29 -18.83 -28.26 -1.88
CA ASP A 29 -18.47 -29.51 -2.60
C ASP A 29 -19.62 -30.30 -3.25
N ASP A 30 -19.67 -30.32 -4.59
CA ASP A 30 -19.48 -31.56 -5.38
C ASP A 30 -19.51 -31.29 -6.90
N ASP A 31 -18.74 -32.12 -7.58
CA ASP A 31 -18.45 -32.19 -9.00
C ASP A 31 -19.70 -32.59 -9.82
N SER A 32 -20.02 -31.86 -10.90
CA SER A 32 -20.86 -32.38 -11.99
C SER A 32 -20.74 -31.53 -13.24
N GLY A 33 -20.04 -32.09 -14.23
CA GLY A 33 -19.87 -31.51 -15.55
C GLY A 33 -21.18 -31.20 -16.28
N VAL A 34 -21.17 -30.06 -16.95
CA VAL A 34 -21.96 -29.81 -18.16
C VAL A 34 -21.03 -29.24 -19.22
N THR A 35 -20.88 -30.03 -20.28
CA THR A 35 -20.30 -29.70 -21.57
C THR A 35 -21.01 -28.49 -22.17
N THR A 36 -20.28 -27.40 -22.38
CA THR A 36 -20.71 -26.36 -23.32
C THR A 36 -19.71 -26.30 -24.46
N THR A 37 -20.15 -26.87 -25.58
CA THR A 37 -19.48 -26.87 -26.88
C THR A 37 -19.39 -25.44 -27.38
N VAL A 38 -18.19 -24.84 -27.39
CA VAL A 38 -17.95 -23.61 -28.14
C VAL A 38 -17.42 -24.00 -29.52
N THR A 39 -18.31 -23.90 -30.50
CA THR A 39 -18.01 -24.01 -31.92
C THR A 39 -17.04 -22.90 -32.32
N LYS A 40 -15.77 -23.25 -32.56
CA LYS A 40 -14.87 -22.42 -33.38
C LYS A 40 -14.72 -23.05 -34.75
N THR A 41 -15.04 -22.24 -35.73
CA THR A 41 -15.12 -22.50 -37.17
C THR A 41 -13.79 -23.03 -37.70
N VAL A 42 -13.82 -24.24 -38.25
CA VAL A 42 -12.71 -24.85 -39.01
C VAL A 42 -12.69 -24.21 -40.39
N THR A 43 -11.55 -23.65 -40.79
CA THR A 43 -11.23 -23.39 -42.20
C THR A 43 -10.28 -24.50 -42.63
N GLU A 44 -10.76 -25.40 -43.49
CA GLU A 44 -9.92 -26.36 -44.21
C GLU A 44 -9.23 -25.67 -45.38
N GLY A 45 -7.90 -25.76 -45.40
CA GLY A 45 -7.04 -25.52 -46.56
C GLY A 45 -5.94 -26.57 -46.54
N ALA A 46 -5.90 -27.40 -47.57
CA ALA A 46 -5.31 -28.73 -47.60
C ALA A 46 -3.80 -28.77 -47.94
N GLU A 47 -3.17 -29.82 -47.41
CA GLU A 47 -2.01 -30.61 -47.90
C GLU A 47 -0.63 -29.95 -48.11
N ALA A 48 0.36 -30.38 -47.30
CA ALA A 48 1.37 -31.38 -47.70
C ALA A 48 2.30 -31.74 -46.51
N ALA A 49 2.70 -33.01 -46.46
CA ALA A 49 3.60 -33.61 -45.46
C ALA A 49 5.04 -33.07 -45.53
N ASP A 50 5.73 -33.01 -44.39
CA ASP A 50 7.17 -33.31 -44.27
C ASP A 50 7.58 -33.53 -42.80
N ASP A 51 8.80 -34.01 -42.63
CA ASP A 51 9.37 -34.87 -41.59
C ASP A 51 9.67 -34.19 -40.24
N GLY A 52 10.06 -35.03 -39.28
CA GLY A 52 10.15 -34.68 -37.86
C GLY A 52 11.26 -33.70 -37.46
N ALA A 53 11.11 -33.14 -36.26
CA ALA A 53 12.20 -32.82 -35.34
C ALA A 53 11.59 -32.42 -33.99
N SER A 54 12.21 -32.91 -32.92
CA SER A 54 11.98 -32.49 -31.54
C SER A 54 12.15 -30.97 -31.40
N ASP A 55 11.26 -30.30 -30.67
CA ASP A 55 11.62 -29.04 -30.05
C ASP A 55 10.86 -28.84 -28.73
N GLU A 56 11.63 -28.47 -27.71
CA GLU A 56 11.23 -28.32 -26.33
C GLU A 56 10.38 -27.05 -26.19
N ALA A 57 9.13 -27.19 -25.78
CA ALA A 57 8.32 -26.02 -25.44
C ALA A 57 8.65 -25.60 -24.00
N SER A 58 9.67 -24.76 -23.84
CA SER A 58 9.86 -23.94 -22.66
C SER A 58 8.66 -22.99 -22.49
N ALA A 59 8.08 -22.99 -21.31
CA ALA A 59 7.07 -22.02 -20.89
C ALA A 59 7.66 -20.59 -20.95
N PRO A 60 6.85 -19.56 -21.25
CA PRO A 60 7.28 -18.19 -21.02
C PRO A 60 7.29 -17.94 -19.51
N THR A 61 8.49 -17.76 -18.94
CA THR A 61 8.66 -17.01 -17.70
C THR A 61 8.38 -15.55 -18.03
N GLU A 62 7.30 -15.00 -17.46
CA GLU A 62 7.18 -13.56 -17.29
C GLU A 62 8.19 -13.17 -16.22
N ASP A 63 9.33 -12.69 -16.68
CA ASP A 63 10.33 -12.00 -15.89
C ASP A 63 9.74 -10.61 -15.62
N SER A 64 9.03 -10.47 -14.50
CA SER A 64 8.80 -9.17 -13.90
C SER A 64 10.15 -8.70 -13.40
N ASP A 65 10.83 -7.93 -14.24
CA ASP A 65 12.07 -7.22 -13.92
C ASP A 65 11.72 -6.21 -12.81
N ALA A 66 11.80 -6.66 -11.55
CA ALA A 66 11.74 -5.80 -10.39
C ALA A 66 12.97 -4.92 -10.45
N THR A 67 12.78 -3.67 -10.86
CA THR A 67 13.83 -2.66 -10.93
C THR A 67 14.39 -2.42 -9.53
N ASN A 68 15.63 -2.87 -9.30
CA ASN A 68 16.44 -2.48 -8.14
C ASN A 68 16.36 -0.96 -7.95
N GLY A 69 15.89 -0.53 -6.77
CA GLY A 69 15.74 0.87 -6.41
C GLY A 69 17.04 1.66 -6.57
N ALA A 70 16.95 2.81 -7.21
CA ALA A 70 18.08 3.71 -7.37
C ALA A 70 18.34 4.48 -6.06
N ASP A 71 19.57 4.40 -5.55
CA ASP A 71 20.05 5.35 -4.54
C ASP A 71 20.19 6.74 -5.18
N GLY A 72 19.43 7.73 -4.70
CA GLY A 72 19.40 9.02 -5.38
C GLY A 72 18.53 10.11 -4.76
N ASP A 73 18.63 11.30 -5.34
CA ASP A 73 17.68 12.39 -5.10
C ASP A 73 16.44 12.14 -5.98
N GLY A 74 15.25 12.32 -5.43
CA GLY A 74 13.99 12.13 -6.16
C GLY A 74 13.25 13.42 -6.51
N SER A 75 12.02 13.28 -6.98
CA SER A 75 11.07 14.37 -7.17
C SER A 75 9.68 14.00 -6.62
N ILE A 76 8.95 15.00 -6.12
CA ILE A 76 7.62 14.82 -5.54
C ILE A 76 6.58 15.21 -6.58
N ALA A 77 5.69 14.29 -6.92
CA ALA A 77 4.53 14.58 -7.75
C ALA A 77 3.33 15.03 -6.89
N SER A 78 3.00 14.28 -5.84
CA SER A 78 1.95 14.65 -4.89
C SER A 78 2.15 14.07 -3.49
N VAL A 79 1.70 14.82 -2.48
CA VAL A 79 1.41 14.32 -1.13
C VAL A 79 0.01 14.80 -0.75
N VAL A 80 -0.87 13.87 -0.41
CA VAL A 80 -2.24 14.13 0.04
C VAL A 80 -2.42 13.52 1.41
N PHE A 81 -2.86 14.32 2.37
CA PHE A 81 -3.08 13.91 3.75
C PHE A 81 -4.50 14.25 4.18
N ASP A 82 -5.28 13.24 4.58
CA ASP A 82 -6.72 13.34 4.89
C ASP A 82 -7.53 14.08 3.80
N GLY A 83 -7.15 13.89 2.53
CA GLY A 83 -7.77 14.53 1.37
C GLY A 83 -7.29 15.95 1.07
N ASP A 84 -6.43 16.54 1.90
CA ASP A 84 -5.79 17.84 1.64
C ASP A 84 -4.43 17.66 0.94
N VAL A 85 -4.20 18.42 -0.13
CA VAL A 85 -2.91 18.40 -0.84
C VAL A 85 -1.89 19.22 -0.04
N VAL A 86 -0.80 18.56 0.38
CA VAL A 86 0.27 19.14 1.22
C VAL A 86 1.65 19.04 0.57
N THR A 87 1.72 18.73 -0.72
CA THR A 87 2.97 18.59 -1.49
C THR A 87 3.95 19.76 -1.30
N ASP A 88 3.46 20.99 -1.17
CA ASP A 88 4.28 22.20 -1.06
C ASP A 88 4.99 22.36 0.30
N ARG A 89 4.66 21.51 1.28
CA ARG A 89 5.40 21.40 2.55
C ARG A 89 6.79 20.77 2.38
N PHE A 90 6.98 19.99 1.33
CA PHE A 90 8.18 19.19 1.12
C PHE A 90 9.03 19.74 -0.02
N THR A 91 10.34 19.68 0.14
CA THR A 91 11.30 20.32 -0.79
C THR A 91 12.41 19.39 -1.26
N THR A 92 12.62 18.27 -0.57
CA THR A 92 13.65 17.29 -0.90
C THR A 92 13.05 15.90 -0.85
N VAL A 93 13.51 15.03 -1.74
CA VAL A 93 13.24 13.59 -1.74
C VAL A 93 14.58 12.89 -1.75
N GLN A 94 14.73 11.91 -0.88
CA GLN A 94 15.85 11.00 -0.91
C GLN A 94 15.32 9.58 -0.99
N CYS A 95 15.85 8.79 -1.91
CA CYS A 95 15.52 7.39 -2.06
C CYS A 95 16.78 6.56 -1.82
N ARG A 96 16.64 5.47 -1.05
CA ARG A 96 17.76 4.61 -0.66
C ARG A 96 17.33 3.16 -0.74
N ALA A 97 18.13 2.32 -1.40
CA ALA A 97 18.02 0.88 -1.26
C ALA A 97 18.85 0.45 -0.05
N ASP A 98 18.21 -0.17 0.93
CA ASP A 98 18.94 -0.79 2.04
C ASP A 98 19.48 -2.15 1.55
N ASN A 99 20.72 -2.11 1.08
CA ASN A 99 21.45 -3.29 0.63
C ASN A 99 22.44 -3.80 1.70
N ASP A 100 22.29 -3.41 2.97
CA ASP A 100 23.33 -3.63 4.00
C ASP A 100 23.29 -5.06 4.60
N SER A 101 22.42 -5.94 4.10
CA SER A 101 22.31 -7.35 4.53
C SER A 101 22.34 -8.32 3.34
N ASP A 102 23.20 -9.34 3.40
CA ASP A 102 23.28 -10.47 2.44
C ASP A 102 21.94 -11.26 2.27
N ASP A 103 20.89 -10.87 3.00
CA ASP A 103 19.60 -11.55 3.09
C ASP A 103 18.40 -10.69 2.63
N ASN A 104 18.55 -9.37 2.36
CA ASN A 104 17.42 -8.45 2.18
C ASN A 104 17.65 -7.36 1.09
N ASP A 105 18.07 -7.76 -0.11
CA ASP A 105 18.31 -6.84 -1.26
C ASP A 105 17.06 -6.06 -1.76
N ASN A 106 15.93 -6.11 -1.06
CA ASN A 106 14.63 -5.58 -1.51
C ASN A 106 14.07 -4.46 -0.63
N GLU A 107 14.73 -4.08 0.47
CA GLU A 107 14.31 -2.96 1.31
C GLU A 107 14.61 -1.62 0.63
N PHE A 108 13.63 -0.72 0.56
CA PHE A 108 13.72 0.57 -0.10
C PHE A 108 13.03 1.67 0.71
N GLU A 109 13.79 2.70 1.07
CA GLU A 109 13.33 3.83 1.87
C GLU A 109 13.15 5.08 0.98
N ILE A 110 12.04 5.78 1.17
CA ILE A 110 11.72 7.07 0.53
C ILE A 110 11.48 8.12 1.64
N ASP A 111 12.24 9.20 1.57
CA ASP A 111 12.39 10.17 2.65
C ASP A 111 12.08 11.58 2.08
N LEU A 112 10.92 12.18 2.42
CA LEU A 112 10.57 13.55 2.00
C LEU A 112 10.79 14.50 3.17
N ARG A 113 11.37 15.69 2.91
CA ARG A 113 11.63 16.68 3.97
C ARG A 113 11.27 18.10 3.55
N GLY A 114 10.64 18.83 4.48
CA GLY A 114 10.42 20.27 4.37
C GLY A 114 11.68 21.09 4.66
N GLU A 115 11.66 22.38 4.31
CA GLU A 115 12.82 23.29 4.45
C GLU A 115 13.40 23.35 5.87
N ASN A 116 12.52 23.26 6.88
CA ASN A 116 12.89 23.34 8.30
C ASN A 116 13.04 21.97 8.97
N ARG A 117 12.88 20.86 8.24
CA ARG A 117 12.90 19.47 8.73
C ARG A 117 11.86 19.12 9.82
N GLY A 118 10.88 19.99 10.07
CA GLY A 118 9.75 19.70 10.95
C GLY A 118 8.62 18.94 10.25
N ASP A 119 8.48 19.15 8.93
CA ASP A 119 7.58 18.35 8.09
C ASP A 119 8.42 17.25 7.42
N LYS A 120 8.02 15.98 7.59
CA LYS A 120 8.70 14.78 7.06
C LYS A 120 7.66 13.77 6.55
N VAL A 121 7.98 13.03 5.49
CA VAL A 121 7.32 11.75 5.19
C VAL A 121 8.42 10.69 5.12
N GLU A 122 8.18 9.53 5.68
CA GLU A 122 9.04 8.35 5.57
C GLU A 122 8.19 7.18 5.06
N ILE A 123 8.74 6.45 4.09
CA ILE A 123 8.10 5.28 3.51
C ILE A 123 9.16 4.19 3.40
N ASP A 124 8.94 3.09 4.09
CA ASP A 124 9.74 1.88 4.00
C ASP A 124 8.97 0.84 3.19
N LEU A 125 9.59 0.34 2.11
CA LEU A 125 9.01 -0.60 1.18
C LEU A 125 9.86 -1.87 1.12
N ASP A 126 9.19 -3.02 1.08
CA ASP A 126 9.78 -4.25 0.56
C ASP A 126 9.33 -4.39 -0.90
N LEU A 127 10.31 -4.41 -1.82
CA LEU A 127 10.11 -4.45 -3.27
C LEU A 127 10.18 -5.88 -3.85
N THR A 128 9.88 -6.91 -3.06
CA THR A 128 9.71 -8.28 -3.59
C THR A 128 8.57 -8.35 -4.62
N ASN A 129 8.31 -9.54 -5.18
CA ASN A 129 7.35 -9.74 -6.29
C ASN A 129 5.93 -9.19 -6.06
N ASP A 130 5.56 -8.88 -4.82
CA ASP A 130 4.34 -8.16 -4.44
C ASP A 130 4.74 -7.01 -3.50
N PRO A 131 5.01 -5.80 -4.01
CA PRO A 131 5.51 -4.70 -3.18
C PRO A 131 4.55 -4.34 -2.07
N PHE A 132 5.07 -4.14 -0.86
CA PHE A 132 4.26 -3.77 0.29
C PHE A 132 4.97 -2.74 1.18
N VAL A 133 4.17 -2.07 2.02
CA VAL A 133 4.64 -1.08 2.98
C VAL A 133 5.08 -1.80 4.25
N GLU A 134 6.29 -1.52 4.72
CA GLU A 134 6.82 -1.94 6.03
C GLU A 134 6.81 -0.81 7.06
N GLY A 135 6.69 0.44 6.60
CA GLY A 135 6.54 1.61 7.43
C GLY A 135 6.03 2.78 6.61
N LEU A 136 5.10 3.55 7.16
CA LEU A 136 4.56 4.75 6.54
C LEU A 136 4.30 5.80 7.61
N SER A 137 4.98 6.94 7.52
CA SER A 137 4.76 8.02 8.47
C SER A 137 4.76 9.40 7.83
N ILE A 138 4.09 10.33 8.50
CA ILE A 138 4.09 11.74 8.15
C ILE A 138 4.11 12.60 9.41
N ASP A 139 5.08 13.49 9.48
CA ASP A 139 5.16 14.57 10.46
C ASP A 139 4.61 15.84 9.82
N LEU A 140 3.56 16.41 10.42
CA LEU A 140 3.03 17.73 10.04
C LEU A 140 2.79 18.57 11.29
N ASP A 141 3.32 19.79 11.27
CA ASP A 141 3.09 20.77 12.34
C ASP A 141 3.41 20.21 13.76
N ASP A 142 4.51 19.46 13.86
CA ASP A 142 4.99 18.77 15.07
C ASP A 142 4.07 17.65 15.60
N VAL A 143 3.19 17.11 14.75
CA VAL A 143 2.40 15.90 15.02
C VAL A 143 2.88 14.78 14.11
N GLU A 144 3.34 13.70 14.71
CA GLU A 144 3.72 12.46 14.05
C GLU A 144 2.49 11.58 13.86
N TRP A 145 2.35 11.05 12.65
CA TRP A 145 1.36 10.04 12.30
C TRP A 145 2.11 8.88 11.66
N GLU A 146 1.87 7.67 12.14
CA GLU A 146 2.55 6.47 11.67
C GLU A 146 1.57 5.33 11.41
N SER A 147 1.91 4.45 10.48
CA SER A 147 1.20 3.21 10.28
C SER A 147 1.44 2.27 11.45
N GLU A 148 0.41 1.49 11.80
CA GLU A 148 0.62 0.27 12.57
C GLU A 148 0.71 -0.92 11.60
N ASP A 149 1.17 -2.07 12.07
CA ASP A 149 1.22 -3.35 11.34
C ASP A 149 -0.05 -3.65 10.51
N HIS A 150 -1.22 -3.24 11.01
CA HIS A 150 -2.49 -3.50 10.33
C HIS A 150 -2.80 -2.51 9.22
N HIS A 151 -2.38 -1.26 9.37
CA HIS A 151 -2.47 -0.24 8.33
C HIS A 151 -1.49 -0.54 7.19
N GLU A 152 -0.26 -0.96 7.50
CA GLU A 152 0.75 -1.41 6.51
C GLU A 152 0.22 -2.53 5.60
N ARG A 153 -0.40 -3.56 6.18
CA ARG A 153 -0.99 -4.68 5.44
C ARG A 153 -2.15 -4.28 4.53
N GLU A 154 -2.81 -3.16 4.83
CA GLU A 154 -3.95 -2.64 4.06
C GLU A 154 -3.54 -1.54 3.07
N ALA A 155 -2.30 -1.02 3.20
CA ALA A 155 -1.73 -0.05 2.29
C ALA A 155 -1.52 -0.65 0.88
N THR A 156 -1.42 0.24 -0.10
CA THR A 156 -1.20 -0.12 -1.49
C THR A 156 0.07 0.54 -2.00
N VAL A 157 0.88 -0.24 -2.72
CA VAL A 157 2.08 0.22 -3.41
C VAL A 157 1.92 -0.10 -4.89
N ASP A 158 2.10 0.90 -5.75
CA ASP A 158 2.17 0.76 -7.21
C ASP A 158 3.52 1.31 -7.69
N VAL A 159 4.24 0.50 -8.46
CA VAL A 159 5.57 0.82 -8.99
C VAL A 159 5.50 0.83 -10.52
N ASP A 160 5.70 2.00 -11.12
CA ASP A 160 5.79 2.20 -12.58
C ASP A 160 7.16 2.78 -12.96
N GLY A 161 8.12 1.88 -13.20
CA GLY A 161 9.52 2.22 -13.41
C GLY A 161 10.10 2.91 -12.19
N ASP A 162 10.49 4.17 -12.36
CA ASP A 162 11.09 5.01 -11.32
C ASP A 162 10.02 5.74 -10.47
N THR A 163 8.73 5.49 -10.70
CA THR A 163 7.61 6.15 -10.00
C THR A 163 6.98 5.22 -8.97
N TYR A 164 6.83 5.72 -7.75
CA TYR A 164 6.24 5.00 -6.63
C TYR A 164 5.00 5.75 -6.18
N THR A 165 3.86 5.04 -6.17
CA THR A 165 2.59 5.52 -5.61
C THR A 165 2.25 4.69 -4.39
N VAL A 166 2.17 5.33 -3.23
CA VAL A 166 1.90 4.68 -1.95
C VAL A 166 0.67 5.31 -1.32
N SER A 167 -0.27 4.50 -0.86
CA SER A 167 -1.47 4.96 -0.17
C SER A 167 -1.75 4.07 1.03
N GLY A 168 -1.99 4.66 2.20
CA GLY A 168 -2.26 3.92 3.44
C GLY A 168 -2.98 4.77 4.48
N GLU A 169 -3.38 4.12 5.57
CA GLU A 169 -3.85 4.80 6.78
C GLU A 169 -2.66 4.98 7.75
N VAL A 170 -2.66 6.08 8.49
CA VAL A 170 -1.70 6.39 9.55
C VAL A 170 -2.46 6.86 10.77
N GLU A 171 -1.90 6.69 11.96
CA GLU A 171 -2.50 7.11 13.22
C GLU A 171 -1.51 7.85 14.12
N ILE A 172 -2.06 8.64 15.03
CA ILE A 172 -1.25 9.28 16.07
C ILE A 172 -0.92 8.26 17.17
N ASP A 173 0.36 8.14 17.51
CA ASP A 173 0.88 7.28 18.58
C ASP A 173 0.20 7.52 19.95
N ASP A 174 0.26 6.50 20.80
CA ASP A 174 -0.42 6.37 22.08
C ASP A 174 0.07 7.36 23.16
N ASP A 175 1.20 8.02 22.92
CA ASP A 175 1.82 8.98 23.81
C ASP A 175 1.32 10.43 23.61
N HIS A 176 0.58 10.70 22.53
CA HIS A 176 -0.01 11.99 22.22
C HIS A 176 -1.43 12.15 22.80
N ALA A 177 -1.87 13.40 22.97
CA ALA A 177 -3.20 13.69 23.53
C ALA A 177 -4.36 13.25 22.62
N ASP A 178 -4.08 13.10 21.33
CA ASP A 178 -5.03 12.78 20.26
C ASP A 178 -4.81 11.36 19.70
N ALA A 179 -4.16 10.48 20.49
CA ALA A 179 -3.86 9.08 20.15
C ALA A 179 -5.04 8.30 19.54
N GLY A 180 -4.73 7.47 18.55
CA GLY A 180 -5.69 6.62 17.83
C GLY A 180 -6.63 7.38 16.90
N GLN A 181 -6.37 8.67 16.67
CA GLN A 181 -6.95 9.36 15.52
C GLN A 181 -6.24 8.85 14.27
N THR A 182 -7.00 8.49 13.24
CA THR A 182 -6.46 8.00 11.97
C THR A 182 -6.70 8.99 10.83
N ALA A 183 -5.85 8.91 9.80
CA ALA A 183 -5.89 9.73 8.60
C ALA A 183 -5.34 8.94 7.40
N THR A 184 -5.77 9.26 6.20
CA THR A 184 -5.21 8.66 4.97
C THR A 184 -4.03 9.46 4.47
N LEU A 185 -2.98 8.78 4.02
CA LEU A 185 -1.81 9.36 3.36
C LEU A 185 -1.65 8.75 1.97
N GLU A 186 -1.58 9.59 0.94
CA GLU A 186 -1.28 9.22 -0.44
C GLU A 186 -0.05 9.99 -0.93
N VAL A 187 0.96 9.28 -1.43
CA VAL A 187 2.24 9.84 -1.87
C VAL A 187 2.57 9.32 -3.26
N GLU A 188 2.93 10.22 -4.17
CA GLU A 188 3.47 9.89 -5.49
C GLU A 188 4.83 10.60 -5.65
N VAL A 189 5.88 9.80 -5.85
CA VAL A 189 7.26 10.28 -6.04
C VAL A 189 7.93 9.57 -7.19
N SER A 190 9.00 10.17 -7.70
CA SER A 190 9.92 9.48 -8.59
C SER A 190 11.34 9.49 -8.04
N CYS A 191 11.99 8.33 -8.04
CA CYS A 191 13.35 8.08 -7.56
C CYS A 191 14.25 7.72 -8.74
N ALA A 192 15.32 8.49 -9.00
CA ALA A 192 16.16 8.37 -10.20
C ALA A 192 17.67 8.42 -9.91
#